data_AF-A0A5C7WHX7-F1
#
_entry.id   AF-A0A5C7WHX7-F1
#
_cell.length_a   1.000
_cell.length_b   1.000
_cell.length_c   1.000
_cell.angle_alpha   90.00
_cell.angle_beta   90.00
_cell.angle_gamma   90.00
#
_symmetry.space_group_name_H-M   'P 1'
#
loop_
_entity.id
_entity.type
_entity.pdbx_description
1 polymer ?
#
loop_
_entity_poly.entity_id
_entity_poly.type
_entity_poly.pdbx_seq_one_letter_code
_entity_poly.pdbx_strand_id
1 'polypeptide(L)'
;MAINIQVLSIGTTESGKNGQGREWHRRTFQVFDIDDQVAGNIPVYGDLDKLNSYTTGGKYTAVIRNRAGDNGRLVPSIVDLIPLQQQPQPKASA
;
A
#
# COMPACT_ATOMS: atom_id res chain seq x y z
N MET A 1 -6.79 11.81 2.17
CA MET A 1 -7.30 11.00 1.04
C MET A 1 -7.00 9.55 1.35
N ALA A 2 -8.00 8.68 1.21
CA ALA A 2 -7.93 7.26 1.54
C ALA A 2 -8.60 6.49 0.39
N ILE A 3 -7.96 5.42 -0.08
CA ILE A 3 -8.43 4.62 -1.23
C ILE A 3 -8.60 3.18 -0.75
N ASN A 4 -9.76 2.58 -0.96
CA ASN A 4 -9.97 1.18 -0.61
C ASN A 4 -9.53 0.28 -1.76
N ILE A 5 -8.62 -0.64 -1.47
CA ILE A 5 -7.99 -1.47 -2.47
C ILE A 5 -8.03 -2.95 -2.09
N GLN A 6 -8.02 -3.82 -3.09
CA GLN A 6 -7.69 -5.23 -2.94
C GLN A 6 -6.34 -5.50 -3.60
N VAL A 7 -5.42 -6.12 -2.86
CA VAL A 7 -4.11 -6.51 -3.42
C VAL A 7 -4.30 -7.73 -4.32
N LEU A 8 -3.95 -7.59 -5.60
CA LEU A 8 -4.02 -8.66 -6.60
C LEU A 8 -2.71 -9.43 -6.70
N SER A 9 -1.58 -8.72 -6.60
CA SER A 9 -0.25 -9.32 -6.58
C SER A 9 0.76 -8.39 -5.91
N ILE A 10 1.85 -8.98 -5.44
CA ILE A 10 2.91 -8.30 -4.70
C ILE A 10 4.22 -8.46 -5.47
N GLY A 11 4.81 -7.34 -5.91
CA GLY A 11 6.07 -7.32 -6.64
C GLY A 11 7.29 -7.57 -5.74
N THR A 12 8.48 -7.33 -6.28
CA THR A 12 9.74 -7.40 -5.51
C THR A 12 9.95 -6.15 -4.66
N THR A 13 10.64 -6.31 -3.53
CA THR A 13 11.04 -5.18 -2.69
C THR A 13 12.27 -4.52 -3.27
N GLU A 14 12.18 -3.21 -3.50
CA GLU A 14 13.28 -2.32 -3.85
C GLU A 14 13.75 -1.61 -2.59
N SER A 15 15.06 -1.48 -2.42
CA SER A 15 15.67 -0.83 -1.26
C SER A 15 16.80 0.09 -1.67
N GLY A 16 17.04 1.15 -0.91
CA GLY A 16 18.16 2.05 -1.14
C GLY A 16 18.41 2.99 0.02
N LYS A 17 19.32 3.95 -0.19
CA LYS A 17 19.61 5.05 0.73
C LYS A 17 19.33 6.38 0.03
N ASN A 18 18.76 7.34 0.76
CA ASN A 18 18.59 8.70 0.25
C ASN A 18 19.88 9.53 0.45
N GLY A 19 19.90 10.77 -0.05
CA GLY A 19 21.06 11.67 0.07
C GLY A 19 21.46 12.05 1.51
N GLN A 20 20.67 11.67 2.52
CA GLN A 20 20.98 11.86 3.94
C GLN A 20 21.41 10.55 4.63
N GLY A 21 21.63 9.49 3.86
CA GLY A 21 22.03 8.17 4.37
C GLY A 21 20.90 7.36 5.01
N ARG A 22 19.66 7.84 4.98
CA ARG A 22 18.51 7.10 5.51
C ARG A 22 18.07 6.03 4.53
N GLU A 23 17.86 4.83 5.05
CA GLU A 23 17.35 3.70 4.28
C GLU A 23 15.89 3.93 3.89
N TRP A 24 15.53 3.38 2.74
CA TRP A 24 14.17 3.34 2.27
C TRP A 24 13.89 2.02 1.60
N HIS A 25 12.63 1.57 1.71
CA HIS A 25 12.13 0.40 1.01
C HIS A 25 10.82 0.74 0.31
N ARG A 26 10.60 0.08 -0.82
CA ARG A 26 9.39 0.20 -1.64
C ARG A 26 9.01 -1.16 -2.19
N ARG A 27 7.72 -1.41 -2.33
CA ARG A 27 7.20 -2.55 -3.07
C ARG A 27 6.10 -2.09 -4.01
N THR A 28 6.13 -2.59 -5.24
CA THR A 28 5.03 -2.33 -6.19
C THR A 28 3.96 -3.38 -5.99
N PHE A 29 2.74 -2.94 -5.72
CA PHE A 29 1.56 -3.78 -5.61
C PHE A 29 0.69 -3.61 -6.83
N GLN A 30 0.23 -4.72 -7.41
CA GLN A 30 -0.91 -4.68 -8.31
C GLN A 30 -2.16 -4.70 -7.46
N VAL A 31 -3.05 -3.74 -7.67
CA VAL A 31 -4.24 -3.56 -6.85
C VAL A 31 -5.46 -3.35 -7.72
N PHE A 32 -6.60 -3.70 -7.17
CA PHE A 32 -7.90 -3.31 -7.67
C PHE A 32 -8.47 -2.24 -6.73
N ASP A 33 -8.74 -1.06 -7.27
CA ASP A 33 -9.50 -0.03 -6.57
C ASP A 33 -10.95 -0.51 -6.46
N ILE A 34 -11.43 -0.63 -5.21
CA ILE A 34 -12.76 -1.18 -4.92
C ILE A 34 -13.85 -0.16 -5.29
N ASP A 35 -13.56 1.13 -5.09
CA ASP A 35 -14.53 2.21 -5.26
C ASP A 35 -14.65 2.60 -6.74
N ASP A 36 -13.52 2.76 -7.43
CA ASP A 36 -13.48 3.17 -8.85
C ASP A 36 -13.49 1.99 -9.84
N GLN A 37 -13.45 0.76 -9.34
CA GLN A 37 -13.45 -0.49 -10.12
C GLN A 37 -12.35 -0.59 -11.20
N VAL A 38 -11.18 -0.04 -10.90
CA VAL A 38 -10.04 0.00 -11.82
C VAL A 38 -8.84 -0.74 -11.23
N ALA A 39 -8.13 -1.50 -12.07
CA ALA A 39 -6.88 -2.14 -11.69
C ALA A 39 -5.67 -1.25 -12.03
N GLY A 40 -4.67 -1.25 -11.15
CA GLY A 40 -3.46 -0.46 -11.34
C GLY A 40 -2.28 -0.97 -10.53
N ASN A 41 -1.10 -0.43 -10.84
CA ASN A 41 0.12 -0.69 -10.08
C ASN A 41 0.41 0.52 -9.19
N ILE A 42 0.56 0.27 -7.89
CA ILE A 42 0.87 1.31 -6.92
C ILE A 42 2.20 1.02 -6.21
N PRO A 43 3.07 2.02 -6.07
CA PRO A 43 4.22 1.92 -5.19
C PRO A 43 3.80 2.16 -3.74
N VAL A 44 4.16 1.25 -2.84
CA VAL A 44 3.97 1.41 -1.40
C VAL A 44 5.34 1.45 -0.73
N TYR A 45 5.53 2.48 0.09
CA TYR A 45 6.77 2.74 0.80
C TYR A 45 6.61 2.40 2.27
N GLY A 46 7.64 1.89 2.91
CA GLY A 46 7.58 1.57 4.34
C GLY A 46 8.76 0.75 4.79
N ASP A 47 8.68 0.24 6.01
CA ASP A 47 9.67 -0.69 6.56
C ASP A 47 9.53 -2.08 5.93
N LEU A 48 10.64 -2.81 5.81
CA LEU A 48 10.69 -4.14 5.21
C LEU A 48 9.69 -5.11 5.85
N ASP A 49 9.66 -5.18 7.19
CA ASP A 49 8.73 -6.06 7.92
C ASP A 49 7.28 -5.75 7.58
N LYS A 50 6.95 -4.47 7.46
CA LYS A 50 5.62 -4.01 7.12
C LYS A 50 5.25 -4.34 5.68
N LEU A 51 6.14 -4.08 4.72
CA LEU A 51 5.94 -4.44 3.32
C LEU A 51 5.80 -5.96 3.10
N ASN A 52 6.40 -6.77 3.98
CA ASN A 52 6.27 -8.22 3.98
C ASN A 52 5.02 -8.74 4.73
N SER A 53 4.38 -7.89 5.54
CA SER A 53 3.16 -8.27 6.28
C SER A 53 1.90 -8.26 5.41
N TYR A 54 1.91 -7.54 4.28
CA TYR A 54 0.77 -7.46 3.37
C TYR A 54 0.60 -8.75 2.58
N THR A 55 -0.66 -9.11 2.32
CA THR A 55 -1.02 -10.37 1.68
C THR A 55 -1.80 -10.16 0.39
N THR A 56 -1.50 -11.00 -0.60
CA THR A 56 -2.31 -11.10 -1.82
C THR A 56 -3.74 -11.50 -1.47
N GLY A 57 -4.72 -10.87 -2.09
CA GLY A 57 -6.15 -11.02 -1.79
C GLY A 57 -6.62 -10.18 -0.59
N GLY A 58 -5.70 -9.60 0.19
CA GLY A 58 -6.05 -8.74 1.31
C GLY A 58 -6.70 -7.44 0.84
N LYS A 59 -7.69 -6.97 1.60
CA LYS A 59 -8.39 -5.70 1.38
C LYS A 59 -7.90 -4.68 2.39
N TYR A 60 -7.52 -3.51 1.90
CA TYR A 60 -6.90 -2.48 2.71
C TYR A 60 -7.38 -1.08 2.32
N THR A 61 -7.28 -0.15 3.26
CA THR A 61 -7.34 1.29 3.01
C THR A 61 -5.92 1.81 2.86
N ALA A 62 -5.58 2.35 1.68
CA ALA A 62 -4.30 2.96 1.40
C ALA A 62 -4.17 4.33 2.06
N VAL A 63 -3.13 4.51 2.86
CA VAL A 63 -2.81 5.78 3.53
C VAL A 63 -1.80 6.54 2.69
N ILE A 64 -2.24 7.69 2.19
CA ILE A 64 -1.42 8.57 1.36
C ILE A 64 -0.81 9.67 2.22
N ARG A 65 0.51 9.83 2.18
CA ARG A 65 1.24 10.93 2.82
C ARG A 65 2.24 11.55 1.85
N ASN A 66 2.57 12.81 2.09
CA ASN A 66 3.61 13.50 1.32
C ASN A 66 4.99 13.02 1.78
N ARG A 67 5.80 12.55 0.82
CA ARG A 67 7.20 12.15 1.02
C ARG A 67 8.08 13.00 0.10
N ALA A 68 9.33 13.24 0.50
CA ALA A 68 10.33 13.76 -0.44
C ALA A 68 10.55 12.74 -1.57
N GLY A 69 10.20 13.12 -2.80
CA GLY A 69 10.51 12.37 -4.01
C GLY A 69 11.96 12.59 -4.45
N ASP A 70 12.37 11.95 -5.56
CA ASP A 70 13.77 11.90 -6.01
C ASP A 70 14.38 13.28 -6.31
N ASN A 71 13.55 14.25 -6.72
CA ASN A 71 13.96 15.62 -7.01
C ASN A 71 13.80 16.59 -5.81
N GLY A 72 13.61 16.06 -4.60
CA GLY A 72 13.41 16.86 -3.38
C GLY A 72 12.03 17.53 -3.25
N ARG A 73 11.14 17.36 -4.24
CA ARG A 73 9.74 17.81 -4.16
C ARG A 73 8.92 16.84 -3.33
N LEU A 74 7.99 17.38 -2.55
CA LEU A 74 7.00 16.56 -1.86
C LEU A 74 6.05 15.93 -2.89
N VAL A 75 5.95 14.60 -2.87
CA VAL A 75 5.06 13.82 -3.71
C VAL A 75 4.11 13.02 -2.81
N PRO A 76 2.80 12.95 -3.14
CA PRO A 76 1.90 12.05 -2.44
C PRO A 76 2.32 10.61 -2.74
N SER A 77 2.46 9.81 -1.68
CA SER A 77 2.89 8.42 -1.77
C SER A 77 2.12 7.58 -0.78
N ILE A 78 1.87 6.32 -1.13
CA ILE A 78 1.23 5.37 -0.21
C ILE A 78 2.31 4.87 0.75
N VAL A 79 2.09 5.10 2.04
CA VAL A 79 3.07 4.77 3.10
C VAL A 79 2.56 3.71 4.07
N ASP A 80 1.30 3.33 3.92
CA ASP A 80 0.67 2.30 4.73
C ASP A 80 -0.58 1.75 4.03
N LEU A 81 -0.91 0.51 4.33
CA LEU A 81 -2.15 -0.16 3.99
C LEU A 81 -2.78 -0.68 5.28
N ILE A 82 -3.90 -0.08 5.70
CA ILE A 82 -4.61 -0.48 6.90
C ILE A 82 -5.61 -1.58 6.53
N PRO A 83 -5.60 -2.76 7.16
CA PRO A 83 -6.59 -3.80 6.86
C PRO A 83 -8.01 -3.25 6.99
N LEU A 84 -8.82 -3.42 5.94
CA LEU A 84 -10.25 -3.22 6.06
C LEU A 84 -10.75 -4.32 6.99
N GLN A 85 -11.16 -3.95 8.21
CA GLN A 85 -11.85 -4.89 9.09
C GLN A 85 -13.01 -5.45 8.28
N GLN A 86 -13.01 -6.76 8.05
CA GLN A 86 -14.15 -7.44 7.47
C GLN A 86 -15.31 -7.10 8.41
N GLN A 87 -16.28 -6.31 7.92
CA GLN A 87 -17.56 -6.20 8.61
C GLN A 87 -17.98 -7.64 8.92
N PRO A 88 -18.36 -7.95 10.18
CA PRO A 88 -18.73 -9.30 10.54
C PRO A 88 -19.79 -9.75 9.53
N GLN A 89 -19.51 -10.86 8.84
CA GLN A 89 -20.50 -11.50 7.97
C GLN A 89 -21.80 -11.59 8.77
N PRO A 90 -22.95 -11.15 8.23
CA PRO A 90 -24.21 -11.37 8.91
C PRO A 90 -24.30 -12.88 9.13
N LYS A 91 -24.24 -13.30 10.40
CA LYS A 91 -24.49 -14.69 10.77
C LYS A 91 -25.84 -15.02 10.16
N ALA A 92 -25.86 -15.93 9.19
CA ALA A 92 -27.10 -16.50 8.70
C ALA A 92 -27.85 -17.02 9.93
N SER A 93 -28.97 -16.38 10.26
CA SER A 93 -29.90 -16.88 11.27
C SER A 93 -30.44 -18.21 10.74
N ALA A 94 -30.15 -19.28 11.45
CA ALA A 94 -30.81 -20.58 11.32
C ALA A 94 -31.91 -20.69 12.38
#